data_AF-A0A2S4ZXT2-F1
#
_entry.id   AF-A0A2S4ZXT2-F1
#
_cell.length_a   1.000
_cell.length_b   1.000
_cell.length_c   1.000
_cell.angle_alpha   90.00
_cell.angle_beta   90.00
_cell.angle_gamma   90.00
#
_symmetry.space_group_name_H-M   'P 1'
#
loop_
_entity.id
_entity.type
_entity.pdbx_description
1 polymer ?
#
loop_
_entity_poly.entity_id
_entity_poly.type
_entity_poly.pdbx_seq_one_letter_code
_entity_poly.pdbx_strand_id
1 'polypeptide(L)'
;MKKSIVIIVLAFIFSLPSFSQSQSKADSLYQVALNFYDKQDSKNAIVNFEEVLKLNPKHIDALYNLAAIQYQLGNKAKAIELFQRSAALGDAQSKEILKQKLNVRLNYADTMDIADVDKLPQLIVDGQSEDLLFNKSINTKLLKAIAQQIVASKEIQNRVFDIEAANKNITSGEIKQVKLMVGLLFGKDGSITVIPSENDFADRKLMLDMMKASSKLGKVTPAQYDEKSVCARYYSIPLIFYKEDQQ
;
A
#
# COMPACT_ATOMS: atom_id res chain seq x y z
N MET A 1 53.50 33.81 -10.77
CA MET A 1 52.36 34.27 -9.96
C MET A 1 51.07 33.68 -10.55
N LYS A 2 50.57 32.57 -9.98
CA LYS A 2 49.34 31.91 -10.43
C LYS A 2 48.13 32.65 -9.85
N LYS A 3 47.23 33.13 -10.71
CA LYS A 3 45.98 33.79 -10.30
C LYS A 3 44.97 32.71 -9.89
N SER A 4 44.65 32.67 -8.59
CA SER A 4 43.56 31.86 -8.05
C SER A 4 42.22 32.51 -8.42
N ILE A 5 41.42 31.83 -9.24
CA ILE A 5 40.02 32.18 -9.48
C ILE A 5 39.22 31.56 -8.34
N VAL A 6 38.79 32.40 -7.39
CA VAL A 6 37.82 32.03 -6.36
C VAL A 6 36.44 32.06 -7.02
N ILE A 7 35.91 30.88 -7.35
CA ILE A 7 34.50 30.73 -7.73
C ILE A 7 33.71 30.73 -6.43
N ILE A 8 33.07 31.88 -6.14
CA ILE A 8 32.05 31.98 -5.09
C ILE A 8 30.83 31.20 -5.60
N VAL A 9 30.71 29.96 -5.16
CA VAL A 9 29.46 29.19 -5.30
C VAL A 9 28.44 29.83 -4.37
N LEU A 10 27.62 30.71 -4.93
CA LEU A 10 26.37 31.17 -4.32
C LEU A 10 25.49 29.94 -4.12
N ALA A 11 25.56 29.35 -2.93
CA ALA A 11 24.61 28.37 -2.46
C ALA A 11 23.24 29.05 -2.34
N PHE A 12 22.45 28.97 -3.41
CA PHE A 12 21.00 29.11 -3.32
C PHE A 12 20.52 28.01 -2.37
N ILE A 13 20.33 28.38 -1.11
CA ILE A 13 19.55 27.60 -0.16
C ILE A 13 18.14 27.57 -0.76
N PHE A 14 17.83 26.48 -1.46
CA PHE A 14 16.46 26.13 -1.83
C PHE A 14 15.71 25.89 -0.53
N SER A 15 15.17 26.97 0.03
CA SER A 15 14.14 26.86 1.04
C SER A 15 12.91 26.31 0.31
N LEU A 16 12.52 25.08 0.64
CA LEU A 16 11.16 24.60 0.40
C LEU A 16 10.33 24.73 1.70
N PRO A 17 10.01 25.94 2.20
CA PRO A 17 9.12 26.08 3.34
C PRO A 17 7.64 25.98 2.94
N SER A 18 7.32 26.15 1.65
CA SER A 18 5.92 26.33 1.20
C SER A 18 5.08 25.05 1.34
N PHE A 19 5.66 23.87 1.14
CA PHE A 19 4.92 22.61 1.23
C PHE A 19 4.60 22.22 2.68
N SER A 20 5.61 22.30 3.57
CA SER A 20 5.46 22.00 5.00
C SER A 20 4.48 22.96 5.70
N GLN A 21 4.56 24.26 5.35
CA GLN A 21 3.66 25.27 5.90
C GLN A 21 2.20 25.10 5.43
N SER A 22 1.98 24.75 4.16
CA SER A 22 0.64 24.50 3.62
C SER A 22 -0.02 23.29 4.27
N GLN A 23 0.74 22.21 4.50
CA GLN A 23 0.24 21.02 5.19
C GLN A 23 -0.13 21.33 6.63
N SER A 24 0.74 22.00 7.39
CA SER A 24 0.45 22.39 8.77
C SER A 24 -0.79 23.29 8.89
N LYS A 25 -1.02 24.18 7.92
CA LYS A 25 -2.23 25.00 7.87
C LYS A 25 -3.48 24.18 7.54
N ALA A 26 -3.39 23.24 6.60
CA ALA A 26 -4.48 22.33 6.26
C ALA A 26 -4.89 21.48 7.48
N ASP A 27 -3.93 20.96 8.23
CA ASP A 27 -4.18 20.16 9.43
C ASP A 27 -4.87 20.99 10.54
N SER A 28 -4.45 22.24 10.72
CA SER A 28 -5.11 23.15 11.67
C SER A 28 -6.55 23.47 11.28
N LEU A 29 -6.80 23.76 10.00
CA LEU A 29 -8.15 23.99 9.47
C LEU A 29 -9.03 22.74 9.58
N TYR A 30 -8.44 21.56 9.41
CA TYR A 30 -9.13 20.28 9.59
C TYR A 30 -9.65 20.12 11.02
N GLN A 31 -8.86 20.48 12.03
CA GLN A 31 -9.32 20.47 13.44
C GLN A 31 -10.47 21.46 13.68
N VAL A 32 -10.44 22.63 13.04
CA VAL A 32 -11.56 23.59 13.11
C VAL A 32 -12.82 23.01 12.47
N ALA A 33 -12.69 22.34 11.32
CA ALA A 33 -13.80 21.67 10.64
C ALA A 33 -14.42 20.57 11.51
N LEU A 34 -13.58 19.75 12.18
CA LEU A 34 -14.03 18.73 13.12
C LEU A 34 -14.83 19.32 14.29
N ASN A 35 -14.34 20.41 14.90
CA ASN A 35 -15.08 21.06 16.00
C ASN A 35 -16.46 21.59 15.57
N PHE A 36 -16.60 22.09 14.34
CA PHE A 36 -17.93 22.45 13.81
C PHE A 36 -18.79 21.21 13.54
N TYR A 37 -18.20 20.15 13.00
CA TYR A 37 -18.87 18.88 12.75
C TYR A 37 -19.41 18.26 14.06
N ASP A 38 -18.60 18.24 15.12
CA ASP A 38 -18.97 17.72 16.45
C ASP A 38 -20.12 18.53 17.08
N LYS A 39 -20.16 19.83 16.80
CA LYS A 39 -21.27 20.73 17.18
C LYS A 39 -22.50 20.59 16.28
N GLN A 40 -22.48 19.67 15.33
CA GLN A 40 -23.52 19.45 14.32
C GLN A 40 -23.75 20.67 13.39
N ASP A 41 -22.82 21.63 13.38
CA ASP A 41 -22.83 22.78 12.48
C ASP A 41 -22.27 22.37 11.12
N SER A 42 -23.10 21.62 10.38
CA SER A 42 -22.74 21.06 9.07
C SER A 42 -22.33 22.14 8.07
N LYS A 43 -22.92 23.35 8.15
CA LYS A 43 -22.64 24.45 7.23
C LYS A 43 -21.20 24.95 7.41
N ASN A 44 -20.79 25.25 8.64
CA ASN A 44 -19.43 25.71 8.91
C ASN A 44 -18.41 24.59 8.76
N ALA A 45 -18.78 23.35 9.10
CA ALA A 45 -17.92 22.18 8.87
C ALA A 45 -17.59 22.02 7.37
N ILE A 46 -18.59 22.09 6.48
CA ILE A 46 -18.40 22.00 5.03
C ILE A 46 -17.42 23.06 4.53
N VAL A 47 -17.63 24.33 4.89
CA VAL A 47 -16.76 25.43 4.45
C VAL A 47 -15.31 25.18 4.84
N ASN A 48 -15.08 24.76 6.09
CA ASN A 48 -13.71 24.49 6.56
C ASN A 48 -13.11 23.25 5.89
N PHE A 49 -13.86 22.16 5.70
CA PHE A 49 -13.36 21.01 4.95
C PHE A 49 -13.03 21.36 3.49
N GLU A 50 -13.83 22.20 2.83
CA GLU A 50 -13.54 22.68 1.48
C GLU A 50 -12.24 23.50 1.43
N GLU A 51 -11.99 24.35 2.43
CA GLU A 51 -10.71 25.07 2.56
C GLU A 51 -9.53 24.12 2.79
N VAL A 52 -9.70 23.07 3.61
CA VAL A 52 -8.69 22.00 3.75
C VAL A 52 -8.37 21.39 2.38
N LEU A 53 -9.40 21.07 1.59
CA LEU A 53 -9.23 20.46 0.27
C LEU A 53 -8.69 21.41 -0.80
N LYS A 54 -8.81 22.73 -0.62
CA LYS A 54 -8.11 23.72 -1.47
C LYS A 54 -6.61 23.72 -1.20
N LEU A 55 -6.20 23.60 0.06
CA LEU A 55 -4.79 23.57 0.46
C LEU A 55 -4.14 22.20 0.22
N ASN A 56 -4.88 21.12 0.48
CA ASN A 56 -4.47 19.76 0.24
C ASN A 56 -5.62 18.97 -0.43
N PRO A 57 -5.67 18.94 -1.78
CA PRO A 57 -6.69 18.22 -2.54
C PRO A 57 -6.72 16.70 -2.31
N LYS A 58 -5.68 16.15 -1.66
CA LYS A 58 -5.51 14.72 -1.34
C LYS A 58 -5.64 14.44 0.16
N HIS A 59 -6.19 15.37 0.96
CA HIS A 59 -6.42 15.13 2.38
C HIS A 59 -7.55 14.09 2.56
N ILE A 60 -7.17 12.86 2.88
CA ILE A 60 -8.07 11.69 2.92
C ILE A 60 -9.24 11.93 3.90
N ASP A 61 -8.95 12.33 5.14
CA ASP A 61 -9.99 12.46 6.15
C ASP A 61 -10.97 13.60 5.86
N ALA A 62 -10.49 14.73 5.30
CA ALA A 62 -11.35 15.83 4.87
C ALA A 62 -12.26 15.42 3.71
N LEU A 63 -11.76 14.63 2.74
CA LEU A 63 -12.58 14.07 1.67
C LEU A 63 -13.67 13.16 2.24
N TYR A 64 -13.30 12.25 3.14
CA TYR A 64 -14.23 11.32 3.78
C TYR A 64 -15.30 12.05 4.61
N ASN A 65 -14.90 12.95 5.52
CA ASN A 65 -15.83 13.65 6.39
C ASN A 65 -16.77 14.57 5.61
N LEU A 66 -16.25 15.29 4.61
CA LEU A 66 -17.10 16.09 3.73
C LEU A 66 -18.08 15.21 2.95
N ALA A 67 -17.65 14.06 2.45
CA ALA A 67 -18.54 13.11 1.78
C ALA A 67 -19.66 12.61 2.71
N ALA A 68 -19.33 12.29 3.96
CA ALA A 68 -20.30 11.86 4.97
C ALA A 68 -21.34 12.94 5.27
N ILE A 69 -20.92 14.20 5.45
CA ILE A 69 -21.84 15.33 5.65
C ILE A 69 -22.73 15.52 4.41
N GLN A 70 -22.16 15.54 3.21
CA GLN A 70 -22.93 15.70 1.98
C GLN A 70 -23.94 14.56 1.80
N TYR A 71 -23.59 13.34 2.20
CA TYR A 71 -24.50 12.20 2.20
C TYR A 71 -25.66 12.39 3.18
N GLN A 72 -25.38 12.84 4.42
CA GLN A 72 -26.40 13.13 5.43
C GLN A 72 -27.37 14.24 4.99
N LEU A 73 -26.87 15.23 4.25
CA LEU A 73 -27.68 16.32 3.68
C LEU A 73 -28.45 15.91 2.42
N GLY A 74 -28.36 14.66 1.97
CA GLY A 74 -29.05 14.15 0.79
C GLY A 74 -28.37 14.48 -0.55
N ASN A 75 -27.21 15.14 -0.53
CA ASN A 75 -26.41 15.47 -1.72
C ASN A 75 -25.60 14.26 -2.19
N LYS A 76 -26.29 13.16 -2.53
CA LYS A 76 -25.70 11.85 -2.85
C LYS A 76 -24.65 11.91 -3.96
N ALA A 77 -24.89 12.71 -5.01
CA ALA A 77 -23.93 12.86 -6.11
C ALA A 77 -22.57 13.42 -5.64
N LYS A 78 -22.59 14.47 -4.81
CA LYS A 78 -21.37 15.06 -4.26
C LYS A 78 -20.68 14.13 -3.28
N ALA A 79 -21.45 13.40 -2.47
CA ALA A 79 -20.91 12.39 -1.56
C ALA A 79 -20.17 11.29 -2.31
N ILE A 80 -20.75 10.76 -3.41
CA ILE A 80 -20.12 9.74 -4.24
C ILE A 80 -18.78 10.25 -4.81
N GLU A 81 -18.76 11.44 -5.39
CA GLU A 81 -17.53 12.05 -5.94
C GLU A 81 -16.41 12.11 -4.88
N LEU A 82 -16.73 12.59 -3.69
CA LEU A 82 -15.77 12.76 -2.60
C LEU A 82 -15.31 11.42 -2.01
N PHE A 83 -16.23 10.47 -1.79
CA PHE A 83 -15.87 9.11 -1.37
C PHE A 83 -14.98 8.42 -2.41
N GLN A 84 -15.26 8.57 -3.71
CA GLN A 84 -14.43 7.99 -4.76
C GLN A 84 -13.00 8.57 -4.74
N ARG A 85 -12.86 9.89 -4.52
CA ARG A 85 -11.55 10.52 -4.36
C ARG A 85 -10.81 10.01 -3.13
N SER A 86 -11.49 9.88 -1.99
CA SER A 86 -10.91 9.34 -0.75
C SER A 86 -10.48 7.87 -0.92
N ALA A 87 -11.35 7.04 -1.51
CA ALA A 87 -11.09 5.64 -1.81
C ALA A 87 -9.88 5.45 -2.73
N ALA A 88 -9.72 6.31 -3.75
CA ALA A 88 -8.57 6.29 -4.66
C ALA A 88 -7.24 6.61 -3.96
N LEU A 89 -7.29 7.28 -2.81
CA LEU A 89 -6.12 7.59 -1.97
C LEU A 89 -5.86 6.53 -0.89
N GLY A 90 -6.68 5.46 -0.84
CA GLY A 90 -6.45 4.30 0.02
C GLY A 90 -7.41 4.17 1.20
N ASP A 91 -8.40 5.07 1.35
CA ASP A 91 -9.37 4.96 2.43
C ASP A 91 -10.30 3.76 2.26
N ALA A 92 -10.14 2.76 3.13
CA ALA A 92 -10.96 1.55 3.14
C ALA A 92 -12.41 1.85 3.52
N GLN A 93 -12.65 2.87 4.36
CA GLN A 93 -14.01 3.19 4.81
C GLN A 93 -14.84 3.80 3.68
N SER A 94 -14.28 4.71 2.90
CA SER A 94 -14.92 5.23 1.68
C SER A 94 -15.25 4.13 0.69
N LYS A 95 -14.33 3.17 0.46
CA LYS A 95 -14.57 2.03 -0.43
C LYS A 95 -15.77 1.21 0.01
N GLU A 96 -15.83 0.91 1.31
CA GLU A 96 -16.91 0.13 1.89
C GLU A 96 -18.27 0.85 1.78
N ILE A 97 -18.30 2.15 2.06
CA ILE A 97 -19.53 2.96 1.91
C ILE A 97 -19.99 2.99 0.46
N LEU A 98 -19.08 3.20 -0.50
CA LEU A 98 -19.41 3.17 -1.93
C LEU A 98 -20.05 1.84 -2.33
N LYS A 99 -19.42 0.72 -1.92
CA LYS A 99 -19.87 -0.63 -2.28
C LYS A 99 -21.19 -1.00 -1.60
N GLN A 100 -21.26 -0.90 -0.28
CA GLN A 100 -22.36 -1.49 0.49
C GLN A 100 -23.55 -0.55 0.70
N LYS A 101 -23.30 0.76 0.86
CA LYS A 101 -24.36 1.73 1.15
C LYS A 101 -24.85 2.45 -0.09
N LEU A 102 -23.92 2.80 -0.99
CA LEU A 102 -24.24 3.61 -2.18
C LEU A 102 -24.47 2.76 -3.42
N ASN A 103 -24.07 1.49 -3.42
CA ASN A 103 -24.07 0.57 -4.55
C ASN A 103 -23.36 1.16 -5.78
N VAL A 104 -22.18 1.73 -5.54
CA VAL A 104 -21.34 2.41 -6.53
C VAL A 104 -20.07 1.62 -6.76
N ARG A 105 -19.75 1.40 -8.03
CA ARG A 105 -18.48 0.84 -8.47
C ARG A 105 -17.33 1.84 -8.19
N LEU A 106 -16.17 1.33 -7.83
CA LEU A 106 -14.98 2.17 -7.69
C LEU A 106 -14.56 2.76 -9.04
N ASN A 107 -13.92 3.92 -9.03
CA ASN A 107 -13.26 4.40 -10.24
C ASN A 107 -12.01 3.57 -10.49
N TYR A 108 -11.69 3.39 -11.77
CA TYR A 108 -10.44 2.73 -12.18
C TYR A 108 -9.24 3.39 -11.49
N ALA A 109 -8.37 2.55 -10.94
CA ALA A 109 -7.06 2.94 -10.44
C ALA A 109 -6.01 1.97 -10.97
N ASP A 110 -4.78 2.47 -11.17
CA ASP A 110 -3.68 1.63 -11.64
C ASP A 110 -3.39 0.45 -10.71
N THR A 111 -3.69 0.62 -9.42
CA THR A 111 -3.61 -0.42 -8.39
C THR A 111 -4.98 -0.60 -7.74
N MET A 112 -5.51 -1.82 -7.77
CA MET A 112 -6.80 -2.18 -7.17
C MET A 112 -6.65 -3.35 -6.22
N ASP A 113 -7.49 -3.39 -5.19
CA ASP A 113 -7.55 -4.54 -4.30
C ASP A 113 -8.02 -5.77 -5.07
N ILE A 114 -7.44 -6.94 -4.78
CA ILE A 114 -7.82 -8.19 -5.46
C ILE A 114 -9.31 -8.52 -5.27
N ALA A 115 -9.94 -8.05 -4.19
CA ALA A 115 -11.38 -8.23 -3.96
C ALA A 115 -12.27 -7.27 -4.78
N ASP A 116 -11.68 -6.27 -5.44
CA ASP A 116 -12.38 -5.20 -6.16
C ASP A 116 -12.22 -5.29 -7.68
N VAL A 117 -11.45 -6.25 -8.21
CA VAL A 117 -11.25 -6.45 -9.66
C VAL A 117 -12.38 -7.30 -10.29
N ASP A 118 -12.62 -7.15 -11.59
CA ASP A 118 -13.63 -7.95 -12.31
C ASP A 118 -13.09 -9.34 -12.67
N LYS A 119 -11.81 -9.38 -13.07
CA LYS A 119 -11.11 -10.62 -13.43
C LYS A 119 -9.82 -10.73 -12.63
N LEU A 120 -9.70 -11.84 -11.91
CA LEU A 120 -8.51 -12.16 -11.14
C LEU A 120 -7.30 -12.41 -12.07
N PRO A 121 -6.07 -12.13 -11.60
CA PRO A 121 -4.88 -12.57 -12.30
C PRO A 121 -4.82 -14.10 -12.32
N GLN A 122 -4.28 -14.69 -13.39
CA GLN A 122 -4.09 -16.14 -13.52
C GLN A 122 -2.60 -16.45 -13.52
N LEU A 123 -2.22 -17.57 -12.90
CA LEU A 123 -0.83 -18.03 -12.89
C LEU A 123 -0.48 -18.64 -14.26
N ILE A 124 0.74 -18.39 -14.74
CA ILE A 124 1.26 -19.02 -15.96
C ILE A 124 2.27 -20.09 -15.55
N VAL A 125 1.97 -21.34 -15.86
CA VAL A 125 2.79 -22.52 -15.54
C VAL A 125 2.97 -23.35 -16.79
N ASP A 126 4.21 -23.66 -17.14
CA ASP A 126 4.54 -24.49 -18.32
C ASP A 126 3.87 -23.99 -19.62
N GLY A 127 3.72 -22.67 -19.74
CA GLY A 127 3.06 -22.01 -20.88
C GLY A 127 1.52 -22.05 -20.86
N GLN A 128 0.90 -22.64 -19.83
CA GLN A 128 -0.54 -22.73 -19.65
C GLN A 128 -1.03 -21.80 -18.54
N SER A 129 -2.28 -21.35 -18.65
CA SER A 129 -2.90 -20.52 -17.62
C SER A 129 -3.64 -21.38 -16.60
N GLU A 130 -3.39 -21.12 -15.33
CA GLU A 130 -4.02 -21.77 -14.18
C GLU A 130 -4.66 -20.72 -13.27
N ASP A 131 -5.68 -21.13 -12.53
CA ASP A 131 -6.26 -20.28 -11.50
C ASP A 131 -5.20 -19.96 -10.44
N LEU A 132 -5.03 -18.66 -10.17
CA LEU A 132 -4.14 -18.17 -9.13
C LEU A 132 -4.64 -18.54 -7.72
N LEU A 133 -5.96 -18.61 -7.56
CA LEU A 133 -6.62 -18.93 -6.30
C LEU A 133 -7.52 -20.16 -6.48
N PHE A 134 -7.36 -21.14 -5.60
CA PHE A 134 -8.21 -22.32 -5.49
C PHE A 134 -8.79 -22.38 -4.08
N ASN A 135 -10.13 -22.42 -3.94
CA ASN A 135 -10.82 -22.41 -2.62
C ASN A 135 -10.32 -21.32 -1.66
N LYS A 136 -10.10 -20.11 -2.18
CA LYS A 136 -9.54 -18.95 -1.44
C LYS A 136 -8.09 -19.13 -0.96
N SER A 137 -7.37 -20.16 -1.42
CA SER A 137 -5.95 -20.38 -1.17
C SER A 137 -5.12 -20.13 -2.42
N ILE A 138 -3.88 -19.66 -2.26
CA ILE A 138 -2.94 -19.48 -3.38
C ILE A 138 -2.64 -20.83 -4.03
N ASN A 139 -2.55 -20.82 -5.36
CA ASN A 139 -2.14 -21.97 -6.17
C ASN A 139 -0.88 -22.62 -5.58
N THR A 140 -0.93 -23.93 -5.36
CA THR A 140 0.13 -24.68 -4.68
C THR A 140 1.45 -24.68 -5.44
N LYS A 141 1.43 -24.52 -6.78
CA LYS A 141 2.64 -24.37 -7.58
C LYS A 141 3.35 -23.05 -7.29
N LEU A 142 2.60 -21.96 -7.14
CA LEU A 142 3.17 -20.68 -6.72
C LEU A 142 3.68 -20.76 -5.27
N LEU A 143 2.93 -21.38 -4.35
CA LEU A 143 3.41 -21.60 -2.98
C LEU A 143 4.73 -22.39 -2.96
N LYS A 144 4.85 -23.44 -3.78
CA LYS A 144 6.08 -24.20 -3.93
C LYS A 144 7.23 -23.36 -4.47
N ALA A 145 6.97 -22.52 -5.48
CA ALA A 145 7.97 -21.59 -6.00
C ALA A 145 8.44 -20.58 -4.93
N ILE A 146 7.52 -20.05 -4.13
CA ILE A 146 7.85 -19.16 -3.00
C ILE A 146 8.72 -19.88 -1.97
N ALA A 147 8.37 -21.12 -1.60
CA ALA A 147 9.19 -21.92 -0.69
C ALA A 147 10.61 -22.12 -1.24
N GLN A 148 10.75 -22.39 -2.53
CA GLN A 148 12.03 -22.64 -3.18
C GLN A 148 12.89 -21.38 -3.37
N GLN A 149 12.29 -20.22 -3.68
CA GLN A 149 13.03 -19.01 -4.02
C GLN A 149 13.22 -18.07 -2.83
N ILE A 150 12.27 -18.05 -1.89
CA ILE A 150 12.26 -17.10 -0.76
C ILE A 150 12.62 -17.83 0.53
N VAL A 151 11.86 -18.86 0.90
CA VAL A 151 12.06 -19.53 2.21
C VAL A 151 13.41 -20.24 2.26
N ALA A 152 13.82 -20.90 1.17
CA ALA A 152 15.10 -21.60 1.08
C ALA A 152 16.31 -20.69 0.80
N SER A 153 16.12 -19.37 0.68
CA SER A 153 17.23 -18.44 0.44
C SER A 153 17.99 -18.17 1.73
N LYS A 154 19.25 -18.63 1.81
CA LYS A 154 20.13 -18.40 2.98
C LYS A 154 20.29 -16.91 3.30
N GLU A 155 20.38 -16.05 2.28
CA GLU A 155 20.49 -14.60 2.48
C GLU A 155 19.23 -14.02 3.15
N ILE A 156 18.04 -14.45 2.72
CA ILE A 156 16.77 -14.02 3.30
C ILE A 156 16.62 -14.61 4.70
N GLN A 157 16.88 -15.91 4.86
CA GLN A 157 16.78 -16.64 6.12
C GLN A 157 17.65 -15.99 7.19
N ASN A 158 18.96 -15.82 6.95
CA ASN A 158 19.87 -15.20 7.93
C ASN A 158 19.35 -13.85 8.41
N ARG A 159 18.91 -13.01 7.49
CA ARG A 159 18.41 -11.67 7.84
C ARG A 159 17.08 -11.68 8.58
N VAL A 160 16.15 -12.56 8.20
CA VAL A 160 14.88 -12.70 8.94
C VAL A 160 15.14 -13.08 10.40
N PHE A 161 16.09 -13.99 10.65
CA PHE A 161 16.50 -14.35 12.01
C PHE A 161 17.22 -13.22 12.74
N ASP A 162 18.09 -12.46 12.07
CA ASP A 162 18.78 -11.31 12.68
C ASP A 162 17.79 -10.20 13.08
N ILE A 163 16.81 -9.91 12.23
CA ILE A 163 15.75 -8.93 12.52
C ILE A 163 14.92 -9.39 13.72
N GLU A 164 14.46 -10.64 13.72
CA GLU A 164 13.66 -11.19 14.81
C GLU A 164 14.43 -11.19 16.15
N ALA A 165 15.73 -11.51 16.10
CA ALA A 165 16.62 -11.48 17.26
C ALA A 165 16.77 -10.07 17.83
N ALA A 166 16.99 -9.08 16.96
CA ALA A 166 17.07 -7.68 17.34
C ALA A 166 15.75 -7.19 17.96
N ASN A 167 14.61 -7.51 17.34
CA ASN A 167 13.29 -7.13 17.85
C ASN A 167 13.02 -7.73 19.25
N LYS A 168 13.55 -8.92 19.53
CA LYS A 168 13.41 -9.61 20.82
C LYS A 168 14.52 -9.34 21.83
N ASN A 169 15.56 -8.59 21.45
CA ASN A 169 16.77 -8.38 22.26
C ASN A 169 17.43 -9.70 22.73
N ILE A 170 17.48 -10.71 21.85
CA ILE A 170 18.14 -12.01 22.11
C ILE A 170 19.14 -12.31 21.00
N THR A 171 19.89 -13.41 21.11
CA THR A 171 20.74 -13.86 20.00
C THR A 171 19.93 -14.64 18.97
N SER A 172 20.27 -14.51 17.68
CA SER A 172 19.65 -15.32 16.62
C SER A 172 19.88 -16.82 16.83
N GLY A 173 20.91 -17.16 17.61
CA GLY A 173 21.18 -18.45 18.29
C GLY A 173 19.95 -19.15 18.84
N GLU A 174 19.14 -18.41 19.58
CA GLU A 174 18.06 -18.91 20.43
C GLU A 174 16.71 -19.06 19.69
N ILE A 175 16.61 -18.50 18.49
CA ILE A 175 15.40 -18.55 17.67
C ILE A 175 15.39 -19.84 16.87
N LYS A 176 14.31 -20.63 16.99
CA LYS A 176 14.12 -21.88 16.24
C LYS A 176 13.34 -21.69 14.94
N GLN A 177 12.42 -20.73 14.93
CA GLN A 177 11.61 -20.40 13.78
C GLN A 177 11.24 -18.92 13.78
N VAL A 178 11.04 -18.37 12.59
CA VAL A 178 10.46 -17.05 12.37
C VAL A 178 9.26 -17.19 11.46
N LYS A 179 8.12 -16.63 11.88
CA LYS A 179 6.94 -16.49 11.04
C LYS A 179 6.92 -15.06 10.51
N LEU A 180 6.93 -14.92 9.20
CA LEU A 180 6.88 -13.63 8.52
C LEU A 180 5.61 -13.57 7.66
N MET A 181 4.76 -12.58 7.87
CA MET A 181 3.68 -12.31 6.92
C MET A 181 4.23 -11.55 5.72
N VAL A 182 3.88 -12.03 4.53
CA VAL A 182 4.27 -11.41 3.27
C VAL A 182 3.04 -11.08 2.43
N GLY A 183 3.07 -9.91 1.81
CA GLY A 183 2.09 -9.50 0.82
C GLY A 183 2.52 -9.91 -0.59
N LEU A 184 1.55 -10.35 -1.39
CA LEU A 184 1.71 -10.61 -2.81
C LEU A 184 1.14 -9.45 -3.64
N LEU A 185 1.93 -8.98 -4.61
CA LEU A 185 1.52 -7.98 -5.59
C LEU A 185 1.66 -8.56 -7.00
N PHE A 186 0.63 -8.36 -7.82
CA PHE A 186 0.54 -8.88 -9.18
C PHE A 186 0.56 -7.72 -10.17
N GLY A 187 1.69 -7.56 -10.87
CA GLY A 187 1.95 -6.44 -11.76
C GLY A 187 1.20 -6.51 -13.09
N LYS A 188 0.96 -5.34 -13.70
CA LYS A 188 0.39 -5.24 -15.06
C LYS A 188 1.28 -5.88 -16.13
N ASP A 189 2.58 -5.97 -15.85
CA ASP A 189 3.62 -6.59 -16.67
C ASP A 189 3.71 -8.12 -16.50
N GLY A 190 2.83 -8.69 -15.67
CA GLY A 190 2.81 -10.11 -15.34
C GLY A 190 3.82 -10.51 -14.26
N SER A 191 4.46 -9.56 -13.59
CA SER A 191 5.33 -9.84 -12.45
C SER A 191 4.56 -10.30 -11.20
N ILE A 192 5.22 -11.11 -10.38
CA ILE A 192 4.78 -11.48 -9.03
C ILE A 192 5.82 -10.90 -8.08
N THR A 193 5.41 -10.04 -7.16
CA THR A 193 6.30 -9.43 -6.17
C THR A 193 5.87 -9.83 -4.77
N VAL A 194 6.84 -10.26 -3.95
CA VAL A 194 6.64 -10.62 -2.56
C VAL A 194 7.40 -9.63 -1.68
N ILE A 195 6.70 -9.02 -0.72
CA ILE A 195 7.28 -8.07 0.23
C ILE A 195 6.81 -8.39 1.66
N PRO A 196 7.60 -8.06 2.69
CA PRO A 196 7.11 -8.07 4.07
C PRO A 196 5.86 -7.19 4.20
N SER A 197 4.85 -7.68 4.93
CA SER A 197 3.62 -6.90 5.19
C SER A 197 3.58 -6.24 6.56
N GLU A 198 4.52 -6.58 7.44
CA GLU A 198 4.54 -6.15 8.84
C GLU A 198 5.66 -5.13 9.09
N ASN A 199 5.39 -4.15 9.96
CA ASN A 199 6.34 -3.09 10.29
C ASN A 199 7.61 -3.62 10.98
N ASP A 200 7.48 -4.69 11.76
CA ASP A 200 8.59 -5.33 12.48
C ASP A 200 9.67 -5.90 11.53
N PHE A 201 9.33 -6.02 10.24
CA PHE A 201 10.21 -6.47 9.16
C PHE A 201 10.39 -5.41 8.05
N ALA A 202 10.21 -4.12 8.38
CA ALA A 202 10.45 -3.00 7.47
C ALA A 202 11.96 -2.74 7.19
N ASP A 203 12.74 -3.79 7.01
CA ASP A 203 14.16 -3.71 6.65
C ASP A 203 14.35 -3.59 5.13
N ARG A 204 15.07 -2.55 4.71
CA ARG A 204 15.30 -2.26 3.28
C ARG A 204 16.03 -3.39 2.57
N LYS A 205 16.98 -4.04 3.23
CA LYS A 205 17.80 -5.09 2.60
C LYS A 205 16.96 -6.37 2.42
N LEU A 206 16.12 -6.71 3.40
CA LEU A 206 15.15 -7.79 3.30
C LEU A 206 14.20 -7.58 2.14
N MET A 207 13.62 -6.38 2.02
CA MET A 207 12.76 -6.02 0.88
C MET A 207 13.48 -6.23 -0.46
N LEU A 208 14.71 -5.73 -0.61
CA LEU A 208 15.47 -5.86 -1.86
C LEU A 208 15.75 -7.32 -2.22
N ASP A 209 16.13 -8.15 -1.25
CA ASP A 209 16.48 -9.54 -1.53
C ASP A 209 15.23 -10.40 -1.78
N MET A 210 14.11 -10.10 -1.13
CA MET A 210 12.82 -10.68 -1.49
C MET A 210 12.37 -10.27 -2.89
N MET A 211 12.56 -9.01 -3.30
CA MET A 211 12.25 -8.57 -4.66
C MET A 211 13.13 -9.27 -5.71
N LYS A 212 14.43 -9.46 -5.42
CA LYS A 212 15.32 -10.25 -6.30
C LYS A 212 14.84 -11.69 -6.42
N ALA A 213 14.51 -12.36 -5.32
CA ALA A 213 13.95 -13.71 -5.34
C ALA A 213 12.60 -13.77 -6.07
N SER A 214 11.77 -12.73 -5.94
CA SER A 214 10.44 -12.65 -6.55
C SER A 214 10.48 -12.73 -8.08
N SER A 215 11.55 -12.21 -8.71
CA SER A 215 11.75 -12.30 -10.17
C SER A 215 11.78 -13.73 -10.74
N LYS A 216 11.96 -14.74 -9.87
CA LYS A 216 12.04 -16.16 -10.22
C LYS A 216 10.76 -16.95 -9.92
N LEU A 217 9.69 -16.30 -9.44
CA LEU A 217 8.45 -16.98 -9.02
C LEU A 217 7.54 -17.39 -10.18
N GLY A 218 7.80 -16.89 -11.39
CA GLY A 218 6.99 -17.12 -12.57
C GLY A 218 6.28 -15.85 -13.03
N LYS A 219 5.21 -16.03 -13.81
CA LYS A 219 4.43 -14.93 -14.38
C LYS A 219 2.95 -15.12 -14.12
N VAL A 220 2.21 -14.02 -14.18
CA VAL A 220 0.75 -14.00 -14.19
C VAL A 220 0.20 -13.29 -15.41
N THR A 221 -1.04 -13.56 -15.78
CA THR A 221 -1.84 -12.59 -16.52
C THR A 221 -2.24 -11.47 -15.57
N PRO A 222 -2.26 -10.20 -16.00
CA PRO A 222 -2.68 -9.11 -15.12
C PRO A 222 -4.17 -9.25 -14.76
N ALA A 223 -4.54 -8.72 -13.59
CA ALA A 223 -5.94 -8.56 -13.24
C ALA A 223 -6.60 -7.51 -14.14
N GLN A 224 -7.92 -7.57 -14.28
CA GLN A 224 -8.68 -6.60 -15.06
C GLN A 224 -9.78 -5.95 -14.24
N TYR A 225 -9.94 -4.65 -14.46
CA TYR A 225 -11.05 -3.86 -13.97
C TYR A 225 -11.48 -2.88 -15.05
N ASP A 226 -12.77 -2.86 -15.36
CA ASP A 226 -13.34 -1.99 -16.38
C ASP A 226 -12.60 -2.15 -17.73
N GLU A 227 -12.39 -3.42 -18.12
CA GLU A 227 -11.66 -3.86 -19.32
C GLU A 227 -10.18 -3.44 -19.39
N LYS A 228 -9.66 -2.77 -18.36
CA LYS A 228 -8.27 -2.30 -18.27
C LYS A 228 -7.46 -3.18 -17.34
N SER A 229 -6.18 -3.36 -17.67
CA SER A 229 -5.24 -4.03 -16.77
C SER A 229 -4.97 -3.20 -15.51
N VAL A 230 -4.97 -3.85 -14.36
CA VAL A 230 -4.66 -3.27 -13.05
C VAL A 230 -3.58 -4.06 -12.34
N CYS A 231 -2.77 -3.37 -11.54
CA CYS A 231 -1.96 -4.03 -10.53
C CYS A 231 -2.90 -4.50 -9.42
N ALA A 232 -3.00 -5.81 -9.22
CA ALA A 232 -3.81 -6.36 -8.14
C ALA A 232 -2.98 -6.49 -6.87
N ARG A 233 -3.47 -5.87 -5.79
CA ARG A 233 -2.81 -5.88 -4.49
C ARG A 233 -3.50 -6.81 -3.49
N TYR A 234 -2.64 -7.37 -2.65
CA TYR A 234 -2.90 -7.87 -1.30
C TYR A 234 -3.68 -9.17 -1.17
N TYR A 235 -2.92 -10.26 -1.35
CA TYR A 235 -3.15 -11.52 -0.66
C TYR A 235 -1.96 -11.73 0.28
N SER A 236 -2.20 -11.94 1.58
CA SER A 236 -1.13 -12.16 2.56
C SER A 236 -1.02 -13.62 2.93
N ILE A 237 0.21 -14.14 2.91
CA ILE A 237 0.51 -15.50 3.35
C ILE A 237 1.57 -15.49 4.46
N PRO A 238 1.47 -16.42 5.42
CA PRO A 238 2.56 -16.67 6.34
C PRO A 238 3.67 -17.47 5.65
N LEU A 239 4.90 -16.98 5.73
CA LEU A 239 6.10 -17.77 5.48
C LEU A 239 6.70 -18.19 6.81
N ILE A 240 7.13 -19.45 6.90
CA ILE A 240 7.79 -19.98 8.09
C ILE A 240 9.22 -20.33 7.70
N PHE A 241 10.16 -19.71 8.39
CA PHE A 241 11.58 -19.98 8.29
C PHE A 241 11.99 -20.81 9.51
N TYR A 242 12.62 -21.94 9.28
CA TYR A 242 13.22 -22.75 10.33
C TYR A 242 14.70 -22.48 10.37
N LYS A 243 15.31 -22.59 11.55
CA LYS A 243 16.77 -22.56 11.64
C LYS A 243 17.30 -23.89 11.11
N GLU A 244 18.27 -23.87 10.21
CA GLU A 244 18.97 -25.10 9.81
C GLU A 244 19.66 -25.65 11.08
N ASP A 245 19.37 -26.91 11.43
CA ASP A 245 20.14 -27.61 12.46
C ASP A 245 21.59 -27.65 11.98
N GLN A 246 22.50 -27.07 12.77
CA GLN A 246 23.93 -27.22 12.50
C GLN A 246 24.29 -28.69 12.77
N GLN A 247 24.26 -29.51 11.72
CA GLN A 247 24.90 -30.83 11.71
C GLN A 247 26.42 -30.67 11.60
#